data_AF-A0A1I9GBC9-F1
#
_entry.id   AF-A0A1I9GBC9-F1
#
_cell.length_a   1.000
_cell.length_b   1.000
_cell.length_c   1.000
_cell.angle_alpha   90.00
_cell.angle_beta   90.00
_cell.angle_gamma   90.00
#
_symmetry.space_group_name_H-M   'P 1'
#
loop_
_entity.id
_entity.type
_entity.pdbx_description
1 polymer ?
#
loop_
_entity_poly.entity_id
_entity_poly.type
_entity_poly.pdbx_seq_one_letter_code
_entity_poly.pdbx_strand_id
1 'polypeptide(L)' 'HIINGLAFSSNGEKLLVASGHAQIRILDRQGKQWAETVRGDQYLVDLSNTKGHSGSVNSCCWHPVVKTEFLSCANDG' A
#
# COMPACT_ATOMS: atom_id res chain seq x y z
N HIS A 1 -11.75 -9.11 2.95
CA HIS A 1 -10.59 -8.51 3.63
C HIS A 1 -11.04 -7.23 4.31
N ILE A 2 -10.56 -6.98 5.53
CA ILE A 2 -10.84 -5.73 6.24
C ILE A 2 -10.03 -4.62 5.56
N ILE A 3 -10.68 -3.52 5.23
CA ILE A 3 -10.03 -2.32 4.68
C ILE A 3 -9.71 -1.42 5.86
N ASN A 4 -8.42 -1.16 6.05
CA ASN A 4 -7.92 -0.38 7.18
C ASN A 4 -7.78 1.10 6.81
N GLY A 5 -7.54 1.40 5.53
CA GLY A 5 -7.38 2.77 5.06
C GLY A 5 -7.58 2.91 3.55
N LEU A 6 -8.00 4.12 3.15
CA LEU A 6 -8.18 4.53 1.77
C LEU A 6 -7.57 5.91 1.58
N ALA A 7 -6.89 6.14 0.45
CA ALA A 7 -6.35 7.45 0.12
C ALA A 7 -6.48 7.76 -1.38
N PHE A 8 -7.09 8.91 -1.70
CA PHE A 8 -7.16 9.41 -3.07
C PHE A 8 -5.88 10.16 -3.45
N SER A 9 -5.44 9.98 -4.70
CA SER A 9 -4.38 10.79 -5.27
C SER A 9 -4.81 12.26 -5.35
N SER A 10 -3.86 13.19 -5.44
CA SER A 10 -4.15 14.63 -5.44
C SER A 10 -5.07 15.10 -6.59
N ASN A 11 -5.17 14.33 -7.68
CA ASN A 11 -6.08 14.53 -8.81
C ASN A 11 -7.32 13.62 -8.81
N GLY A 12 -7.46 12.70 -7.85
CA GLY A 12 -8.59 11.77 -7.75
C GLY A 12 -8.63 10.66 -8.81
N GLU A 13 -7.54 10.44 -9.56
CA GLU A 13 -7.46 9.37 -10.56
C GLU A 13 -7.21 8.00 -9.94
N LYS A 14 -6.44 7.95 -8.84
CA LYS A 14 -6.02 6.70 -8.20
C LYS A 14 -6.50 6.64 -6.77
N LEU A 15 -6.88 5.44 -6.35
CA LEU A 15 -7.27 5.12 -4.99
C LEU A 15 -6.30 4.08 -4.43
N LEU A 16 -5.58 4.45 -3.37
CA LEU A 16 -4.83 3.49 -2.56
C LEU A 16 -5.75 2.78 -1.60
N VAL A 17 -5.54 1.48 -1.45
CA VAL A 17 -6.31 0.61 -0.56
C VAL A 17 -5.36 -0.13 0.36
N ALA A 18 -5.30 0.31 1.61
CA ALA A 18 -4.66 -0.40 2.71
C ALA A 18 -5.65 -1.40 3.30
N SER A 19 -5.25 -2.67 3.40
CA SER A 19 -6.09 -3.75 3.90
C SER A 19 -5.33 -4.61 4.90
N GLY A 20 -6.03 -5.53 5.56
CA GLY A 20 -5.42 -6.55 6.42
C GLY A 20 -4.45 -7.53 5.73
N HIS A 21 -4.02 -7.23 4.50
CA HIS A 21 -3.04 -7.97 3.73
C HIS A 21 -1.70 -7.23 3.71
N ALA A 22 -0.62 -7.94 3.43
CA ALA A 22 0.73 -7.37 3.34
C ALA A 22 1.01 -6.65 2.01
N GLN A 23 -0.01 -6.49 1.16
CA GLN A 23 0.10 -5.82 -0.12
C GLN A 23 -0.97 -4.75 -0.22
N ILE A 24 -0.61 -3.66 -0.88
CA ILE A 24 -1.44 -2.50 -1.09
C ILE A 24 -1.89 -2.51 -2.53
N ARG A 25 -3.18 -2.29 -2.74
CA ARG A 25 -3.76 -2.22 -4.09
C ARG A 25 -3.99 -0.77 -4.47
N ILE A 26 -3.69 -0.46 -5.71
CA ILE A 26 -3.99 0.82 -6.34
C ILE A 26 -5.10 0.55 -7.35
N LEU A 27 -6.24 1.20 -7.15
CA LEU A 27 -7.37 1.15 -8.06
C LEU A 27 -7.42 2.43 -8.90
N ASP A 28 -7.86 2.28 -10.13
CA ASP A 28 -8.27 3.40 -10.98
C ASP A 28 -9.66 3.91 -10.56
N ARG A 29 -10.07 5.07 -11.06
CA ARG A 29 -11.38 5.70 -10.79
C ARG A 29 -12.57 4.78 -11.09
N GLN A 30 -12.41 3.83 -12.00
CA GLN A 30 -13.42 2.84 -12.38
C GLN A 30 -13.45 1.61 -11.46
N GLY A 31 -12.64 1.57 -10.41
CA GLY A 31 -12.52 0.43 -9.49
C GLY A 31 -11.68 -0.73 -10.03
N LYS A 32 -11.07 -0.58 -11.22
CA LYS A 32 -10.15 -1.58 -11.77
C LYS A 32 -8.82 -1.53 -11.05
N GLN A 33 -8.25 -2.69 -10.72
CA GLN A 33 -6.90 -2.76 -10.18
C GLN A 33 -5.90 -2.26 -11.23
N TRP A 34 -5.23 -1.16 -10.87
CA TRP A 34 -4.18 -0.54 -11.69
C TRP A 34 -2.81 -1.15 -11.36
N ALA A 35 -2.50 -1.31 -10.07
CA ALA A 35 -1.27 -1.94 -9.61
C ALA A 35 -1.43 -2.54 -8.20
N GLU A 36 -0.45 -3.33 -7.77
CA GLU A 36 -0.34 -3.88 -6.43
C GLU A 36 1.14 -3.86 -6.01
N THR A 37 1.41 -3.59 -4.73
CA THR A 37 2.77 -3.65 -4.20
C THR A 37 3.25 -5.09 -4.09
N VAL A 38 4.56 -5.29 -4.14
CA VAL A 38 5.14 -6.62 -3.89
C VAL A 38 4.91 -7.03 -2.44
N ARG A 39 4.65 -8.32 -2.21
CA ARG A 39 4.65 -8.90 -0.87
C ARG A 39 6.09 -9.03 -0.39
N GLY A 40 6.34 -8.67 0.85
CA GLY A 40 7.62 -8.89 1.51
C GLY A 40 7.92 -10.36 1.76
N ASP A 41 9.20 -10.68 1.88
CA ASP A 41 9.64 -12.01 2.29
C ASP A 41 9.46 -12.17 3.80
N GLN A 42 8.56 -13.08 4.19
CA GLN A 42 8.21 -13.31 5.60
C GLN A 42 9.29 -14.06 6.40
N TYR A 43 10.32 -14.60 5.74
CA TYR A 43 11.37 -15.39 6.36
C TYR A 43 12.67 -14.62 6.57
N LEU A 44 12.78 -13.40 6.05
CA LEU A 44 13.92 -12.53 6.32
C LEU A 44 13.79 -11.93 7.72
N VAL A 45 14.85 -12.07 8.52
CA VAL A 45 14.94 -11.49 9.88
C VAL A 45 15.26 -10.00 9.81
N ASP A 46 16.13 -9.59 8.88
CA ASP A 46 16.42 -8.18 8.60
C ASP A 46 15.47 -7.65 7.54
N LEU A 47 14.49 -6.86 7.98
CA LEU A 47 13.45 -6.27 7.14
C LEU A 47 14.00 -5.21 6.17
N SER A 48 15.22 -4.71 6.40
CA SER A 48 15.91 -3.81 5.47
C SER A 48 16.16 -4.48 4.11
N ASN A 49 16.17 -5.82 4.07
CA ASN A 49 16.37 -6.61 2.86
C ASN A 49 15.06 -7.09 2.22
N THR A 50 13.89 -6.81 2.80
CA THR A 50 12.60 -7.07 2.13
C THR A 50 12.16 -5.86 1.31
N LYS A 51 11.51 -6.11 0.18
CA LYS A 51 11.05 -5.06 -0.76
C LYS A 51 9.65 -4.53 -0.46
N GLY A 52 8.92 -5.20 0.42
CA GLY A 52 7.54 -4.86 0.75
C GLY A 52 7.16 -5.37 2.12
N HIS A 53 5.92 -5.08 2.51
CA HIS A 53 5.42 -5.48 3.82
C HIS A 53 5.27 -6.99 3.91
N SER A 54 5.60 -7.56 5.07
CA SER A 54 5.33 -8.96 5.41
C SER A 54 4.09 -9.08 6.30
N GLY A 55 3.75 -8.00 7.03
CA GLY A 55 2.61 -7.91 7.94
C GLY A 55 1.40 -7.17 7.36
N SER A 56 0.29 -7.17 8.10
CA SER A 56 -0.94 -6.45 7.74
C SER A 56 -0.70 -4.95 7.61
N VAL A 57 -1.13 -4.34 6.49
CA VAL A 57 -1.01 -2.90 6.27
C VAL A 57 -2.07 -2.14 7.07
N ASN A 58 -1.64 -1.15 7.85
CA ASN A 58 -2.49 -0.41 8.77
C ASN A 58 -3.04 0.87 8.13
N SER A 59 -2.19 1.60 7.40
CA SER A 59 -2.58 2.87 6.77
C SER A 59 -1.69 3.17 5.57
N CYS A 60 -2.18 4.07 4.71
CA CYS A 60 -1.45 4.59 3.56
C CYS A 60 -1.86 6.04 3.26
N CYS A 61 -0.93 6.83 2.70
CA CYS A 61 -1.21 8.18 2.23
C CYS A 61 -0.43 8.50 0.95
N TRP A 62 -1.04 9.27 0.05
CA TRP A 62 -0.33 9.79 -1.12
C TRP A 62 0.56 10.96 -0.72
N HIS A 63 1.69 11.11 -1.41
CA HIS A 63 2.48 12.32 -1.31
C HIS A 63 1.66 13.51 -1.87
N PRO A 64 1.60 14.68 -1.19
CA PRO A 64 0.72 15.79 -1.56
C PRO A 64 1.08 16.43 -2.91
N VAL A 65 2.37 16.46 -3.25
CA VAL A 65 2.89 17.06 -4.49
C VAL A 65 3.23 16.02 -5.56
N VAL A 66 4.10 15.05 -5.24
CA VAL A 66 4.56 13.99 -6.16
C VAL A 66 3.49 12.90 -6.33
N LYS A 67 2.86 12.83 -7.51
CA LYS A 67 1.70 11.94 -7.77
C LYS A 67 2.06 10.45 -7.89
N THR A 68 3.33 10.14 -8.04
CA THR A 68 3.84 8.78 -8.23
C THR A 68 4.25 8.11 -6.93
N GLU A 69 4.23 8.85 -5.82
CA GLU A 69 4.76 8.42 -4.53
C GLU A 69 3.68 8.37 -3.47
N PHE A 70 3.77 7.37 -2.61
CA PHE A 70 2.93 7.21 -1.45
C PHE A 70 3.71 6.54 -0.34
N LEU A 71 3.20 6.67 0.88
CA LEU A 71 3.75 6.04 2.06
C LEU A 71 2.74 5.05 2.65
N SER A 72 3.23 3.99 3.26
CA SER A 72 2.43 3.00 3.98
C SER A 72 3.13 2.53 5.23
N CYS A 73 2.33 2.03 6.18
CA CYS A 73 2.82 1.37 7.39
C CYS A 73 2.07 0.07 7.63
N ALA A 74 2.76 -0.92 8.19
CA ALA A 74 2.23 -2.24 8.47
C ALA A 74 2.70 -2.75 9.84
N ASN A 75 2.18 -3.91 10.24
CA ASN A 75 2.53 -4.55 11.51
C ASN A 75 3.77 -5.46 11.39
N ASP A 76 4.80 -5.01 10.67
CA ASP A 76 6.05 -5.75 10.46
C ASP A 76 7.28 -5.14 11.16
N GLY A 77 7.22 -3.92 11.70
CA GLY A 77 8.29 -3.35 12.53
C GLY A 77 8.61 -1.91 12.17
#